data_AF-H0WY10-F1
#
_entry.id   AF-H0WY10-F1
#
_cell.length_a   1.000
_cell.length_b   1.000
_cell.length_c   1.000
_cell.angle_alpha   90.00
_cell.angle_beta   90.00
_cell.angle_gamma   90.00
#
_symmetry.space_group_name_H-M   'P 1'
#
loop_
_entity.id
_entity.type
_entity.pdbx_description
1 polymer ?
#
loop_
_entity_poly.entity_id
_entity_poly.type
_entity_poly.pdbx_seq_one_letter_code
_entity_poly.pdbx_strand_id
1 'polypeptide(L)'
;RAAQGLLLGVGMVFLVLLQSTQSVYIQYQGFRVKLESVKNLSDLERQWASGPRLPPESLLPAVCQHPALPPDLQTVCTSQEAASIFKTLKTIAKDDCEICVNVACTGC
;
A
#
# COMPACT_ATOMS: atom_id res chain seq x y z
N ARG A 1 22.68 -4.24 39.59
CA ARG A 1 21.22 -4.40 39.83
C ARG A 1 20.41 -3.38 39.04
N ALA A 2 20.63 -2.06 39.18
CA ALA A 2 19.91 -1.03 38.41
C ALA A 2 20.08 -1.16 36.88
N ALA A 3 21.30 -1.36 36.39
CA ALA A 3 21.56 -1.54 34.95
C ALA A 3 20.88 -2.79 34.35
N GLN A 4 20.76 -3.87 35.13
CA GLN A 4 20.10 -5.10 34.68
C GLN A 4 18.58 -4.93 34.58
N GLY A 5 17.96 -4.18 35.51
CA GLY A 5 16.56 -3.78 35.41
C GLY A 5 16.29 -2.85 34.22
N LEU A 6 17.23 -1.94 33.93
CA LEU A 6 17.14 -1.03 32.79
C LEU A 6 17.22 -1.76 31.45
N LEU A 7 18.15 -2.72 31.32
CA LEU A 7 18.29 -3.56 30.12
C LEU A 7 17.05 -4.43 29.87
N LEU A 8 16.46 -4.99 30.92
CA LEU A 8 15.21 -5.76 30.82
C LEU A 8 14.03 -4.85 30.41
N GLY A 9 13.94 -3.65 30.97
CA GLY A 9 12.92 -2.67 30.58
C GLY A 9 13.03 -2.25 29.12
N VAL A 10 14.23 -1.92 28.64
CA VAL A 10 14.48 -1.57 27.23
C VAL A 10 14.19 -2.75 26.31
N GLY A 11 14.58 -3.97 26.69
CA GLY A 11 14.29 -5.19 25.93
C GLY A 11 12.78 -5.43 25.79
N MET A 12 12.01 -5.27 26.88
CA MET A 12 10.55 -5.39 26.86
C MET A 12 9.90 -4.36 25.94
N VAL A 13 10.33 -3.09 26.01
CA VAL A 13 9.82 -2.03 25.13
C VAL A 13 10.12 -2.34 23.66
N PHE A 14 11.32 -2.83 23.36
CA PHE A 14 11.70 -3.18 21.99
C PHE A 14 10.85 -4.35 21.44
N LEU A 15 10.58 -5.37 22.26
CA LEU A 15 9.70 -6.48 21.89
C LEU A 15 8.27 -6.03 21.63
N VAL A 16 7.73 -5.12 22.44
CA VAL A 16 6.38 -4.56 22.24
C VAL A 16 6.30 -3.75 20.94
N LEU A 17 7.32 -2.94 20.64
CA LEU A 17 7.38 -2.15 19.40
C LEU A 17 7.48 -3.04 18.16
N LEU A 18 8.24 -4.14 18.21
CA LEU A 18 8.37 -5.09 17.11
C LEU A 18 7.05 -5.82 16.78
N GLN A 19 6.18 -6.04 17.76
CA GLN A 19 4.85 -6.63 17.54
C GLN A 19 3.87 -5.64 16.88
N SER A 20 4.16 -4.33 16.96
CA SER A 20 3.24 -3.27 16.53
C SER A 20 3.34 -2.94 15.04
N THR A 21 4.31 -3.49 14.30
CA THR A 21 4.41 -3.30 12.85
C THR A 21 3.56 -4.30 12.10
N GLN A 22 2.23 -4.25 12.27
CA GLN A 22 1.34 -4.99 11.38
C GLN A 22 1.10 -4.19 10.10
N SER A 23 1.31 -4.85 8.97
CA SER A 23 0.96 -4.29 7.66
C SER A 23 -0.51 -4.55 7.38
N VAL A 24 -1.26 -3.50 7.04
CA VAL A 24 -2.64 -3.64 6.57
C VAL A 24 -2.64 -4.00 5.09
N TYR A 25 -3.41 -5.03 4.73
CA TYR A 25 -3.60 -5.48 3.35
C TYR A 25 -5.04 -5.26 2.93
N ILE A 26 -5.23 -4.91 1.66
CA ILE A 26 -6.52 -4.78 1.00
C ILE A 26 -6.75 -6.01 0.12
N GLN A 27 -7.89 -6.66 0.32
CA GLN A 27 -8.38 -7.78 -0.48
C GLN A 27 -9.49 -7.28 -1.40
N TYR A 28 -9.26 -7.31 -2.71
CA TYR A 28 -10.25 -6.85 -3.68
C TYR A 28 -10.14 -7.66 -4.98
N GLN A 29 -11.25 -8.28 -5.41
CA GLN A 29 -11.35 -9.05 -6.66
C GLN A 29 -10.21 -10.08 -6.87
N GLY A 30 -9.75 -10.73 -5.79
CA GLY A 30 -8.67 -11.71 -5.84
C GLY A 30 -7.25 -11.11 -5.78
N PHE A 31 -7.11 -9.80 -5.81
CA PHE A 31 -5.85 -9.11 -5.56
C PHE A 31 -5.64 -8.88 -4.06
N ARG A 32 -4.41 -9.14 -3.60
CA ARG A 32 -3.95 -8.81 -2.25
C ARG A 32 -2.84 -7.76 -2.35
N VAL A 33 -3.13 -6.55 -1.90
CA VAL A 33 -2.20 -5.41 -2.00
C VAL A 33 -2.00 -4.79 -0.63
N LYS A 34 -0.84 -4.18 -0.37
CA LYS A 34 -0.58 -3.46 0.88
C LYS A 34 -1.25 -2.10 0.83
N LEU A 35 -1.85 -1.68 1.95
CA LEU A 35 -2.40 -0.34 2.11
C LEU A 35 -1.35 0.73 1.78
N GLU A 36 -0.13 0.53 2.29
CA GLU A 36 0.99 1.43 2.05
C GLU A 36 1.36 1.56 0.57
N SER A 37 1.36 0.44 -0.18
CA SER A 37 1.60 0.47 -1.63
C SER A 37 0.56 1.32 -2.35
N VAL A 38 -0.71 1.21 -1.96
CA VAL A 38 -1.81 1.97 -2.57
C VAL A 38 -1.75 3.45 -2.20
N LYS A 39 -1.34 3.80 -0.97
CA LYS A 39 -1.13 5.20 -0.57
C LYS A 39 -0.06 5.86 -1.43
N ASN A 40 1.05 5.15 -1.66
CA ASN A 40 2.17 5.63 -2.48
C ASN A 40 1.84 5.79 -3.97
N LEU A 41 0.76 5.19 -4.49
CA LEU A 41 0.32 5.39 -5.89
C LEU A 41 0.04 6.86 -6.21
N SER A 42 -0.55 7.60 -5.26
CA SER A 42 -0.91 9.01 -5.49
C SER A 42 0.31 9.88 -5.74
N ASP A 43 1.43 9.58 -5.07
CA ASP A 43 2.68 10.29 -5.25
C ASP A 43 3.37 9.92 -6.57
N LEU A 44 3.28 8.65 -6.97
CA LEU A 44 3.75 8.19 -8.29
C LEU A 44 2.95 8.85 -9.43
N GLU A 45 1.63 8.95 -9.30
CA GLU A 45 0.76 9.64 -10.26
C GLU A 45 1.11 11.13 -10.39
N ARG A 46 1.42 11.81 -9.28
CA ARG A 46 1.85 13.21 -9.27
C ARG A 46 3.19 13.41 -9.97
N GLN A 47 4.16 12.53 -9.72
CA GLN A 47 5.46 12.57 -10.41
C GLN A 47 5.30 12.40 -11.92
N TRP A 48 4.38 11.53 -12.36
CA TRP A 48 4.05 11.37 -13.77
C TRP A 48 3.32 12.58 -14.35
N ALA A 49 2.42 13.22 -13.60
CA ALA A 49 1.71 14.42 -14.05
C ALA A 49 2.66 15.59 -14.36
N SER A 50 3.82 15.64 -13.70
CA SER A 50 4.89 16.61 -13.97
C SER A 50 5.84 16.21 -15.11
N GLY A 51 5.76 14.99 -15.63
CA GLY A 51 6.62 14.47 -16.70
C GLY A 51 6.06 14.65 -18.12
N PRO A 52 6.79 14.23 -19.16
CA PRO A 52 6.29 14.21 -20.54
C PRO A 52 5.02 13.36 -20.60
N ARG A 53 3.91 13.92 -21.10
CA ARG A 53 2.63 13.21 -21.22
C ARG A 53 2.82 11.96 -22.09
N LEU A 54 2.51 10.80 -21.52
CA LEU A 54 2.40 9.54 -22.27
C LEU A 54 1.32 9.66 -23.35
N PRO A 55 1.48 9.00 -24.51
CA PRO A 55 0.48 9.01 -25.55
C PRO A 55 -0.87 8.50 -25.02
N PRO A 56 -2.00 9.12 -25.42
CA PRO A 56 -3.34 8.72 -25.00
C PRO A 56 -3.76 7.29 -25.45
N GLU A 57 -2.93 6.59 -26.22
CA GLU A 57 -3.19 5.24 -26.74
C GLU A 57 -2.85 4.09 -25.78
N SER A 58 -2.28 4.34 -24.59
CA SER A 58 -2.00 3.23 -23.66
C SER A 58 -3.30 2.67 -23.06
N LEU A 59 -3.62 1.41 -23.38
CA LEU A 59 -4.72 0.65 -22.75
C LEU A 59 -4.56 0.50 -21.23
N LEU A 60 -3.32 0.62 -20.72
CA LEU A 60 -2.99 0.49 -19.31
C LEU A 60 -2.84 1.86 -18.63
N PRO A 61 -3.16 1.96 -17.33
CA PRO A 61 -2.83 3.13 -16.52
C PRO A 61 -1.36 3.51 -16.64
N ALA A 62 -1.06 4.82 -16.75
CA ALA A 62 0.33 5.32 -16.78
C ALA A 62 1.17 4.82 -15.60
N VAL A 63 0.54 4.61 -14.44
CA VAL A 63 1.19 4.10 -13.23
C VAL A 63 1.75 2.68 -13.40
N CYS A 64 1.19 1.88 -14.32
CA CYS A 64 1.71 0.54 -14.64
C CYS A 64 3.06 0.56 -15.36
N GLN A 65 3.43 1.68 -15.96
CA GLN A 65 4.71 1.87 -16.64
C GLN A 65 5.76 2.49 -15.71
N HIS A 66 5.39 2.84 -14.47
CA HIS A 66 6.29 3.49 -13.54
C HIS A 66 7.29 2.48 -12.95
N PRO A 67 8.61 2.70 -13.06
CA PRO A 67 9.61 1.74 -12.58
C PRO A 67 9.59 1.56 -11.06
N ALA A 68 9.14 2.57 -10.32
CA ALA A 68 8.96 2.49 -8.87
C ALA A 68 7.57 1.96 -8.43
N LEU A 69 6.78 1.37 -9.34
CA LEU A 69 5.51 0.75 -8.96
C LEU A 69 5.77 -0.42 -7.98
N PRO A 70 5.12 -0.44 -6.79
CA PRO A 70 5.26 -1.52 -5.84
C PRO A 70 4.95 -2.90 -6.44
N PRO A 71 5.73 -3.95 -6.12
CA PRO A 71 5.59 -5.28 -6.73
C PRO A 71 4.20 -5.91 -6.57
N ASP A 72 3.52 -5.67 -5.45
CA ASP A 72 2.17 -6.18 -5.20
C ASP A 72 1.12 -5.56 -6.12
N LEU A 73 1.35 -4.33 -6.59
CA LEU A 73 0.46 -3.63 -7.54
C LEU A 73 0.75 -3.98 -9.00
N GLN A 74 1.91 -4.56 -9.32
CA GLN A 74 2.20 -5.02 -10.69
C GLN A 74 1.22 -6.09 -11.17
N THR A 75 0.72 -6.93 -10.25
CA THR A 75 -0.27 -7.96 -10.57
C THR A 75 -1.58 -7.36 -11.09
N VAL A 76 -1.99 -6.20 -10.57
CA VAL A 76 -3.19 -5.47 -11.02
C VAL A 76 -3.05 -5.01 -12.48
N CYS A 77 -1.84 -4.65 -12.91
CA CYS A 77 -1.55 -4.22 -14.28
C CYS A 77 -1.72 -5.32 -15.34
N THR A 78 -1.87 -6.58 -14.93
CA THR A 78 -2.19 -7.68 -15.85
C THR A 78 -3.68 -7.74 -16.21
N SER A 79 -4.53 -7.04 -15.46
CA SER A 79 -5.97 -6.95 -15.72
C SER A 79 -6.29 -5.90 -16.78
N GLN A 80 -7.24 -6.20 -17.66
CA GLN A 80 -7.81 -5.20 -18.58
C GLN A 80 -8.56 -4.08 -17.83
N GLU A 81 -8.98 -4.35 -16.60
CA GLU A 81 -9.70 -3.43 -15.72
C GLU A 81 -8.76 -2.70 -14.76
N ALA A 82 -7.44 -2.70 -15.01
CA ALA A 82 -6.45 -2.11 -14.10
C ALA A 82 -6.82 -0.68 -13.65
N ALA A 83 -7.29 0.17 -14.58
CA ALA A 83 -7.68 1.54 -14.26
C ALA A 83 -8.82 1.63 -13.22
N SER A 84 -9.87 0.83 -13.38
CA SER A 84 -11.02 0.82 -12.45
C SER A 84 -10.64 0.17 -11.12
N ILE A 85 -9.82 -0.88 -11.15
CA ILE A 85 -9.30 -1.54 -9.96
C ILE A 85 -8.45 -0.56 -9.14
N PHE A 86 -7.49 0.15 -9.75
CA PHE A 86 -6.68 1.15 -9.05
C PHE A 86 -7.53 2.28 -8.45
N LYS A 87 -8.56 2.75 -9.18
CA LYS A 87 -9.51 3.74 -8.64
C LYS A 87 -10.19 3.23 -7.38
N THR A 88 -10.67 1.98 -7.41
CA THR A 88 -11.39 1.36 -6.29
C THR A 88 -10.46 1.10 -5.10
N LEU A 89 -9.26 0.57 -5.36
CA LEU A 89 -8.24 0.37 -4.33
C LEU A 89 -7.89 1.68 -3.61
N LYS A 90 -7.78 2.80 -4.33
CA LYS A 90 -7.55 4.12 -3.72
C LYS A 90 -8.71 4.57 -2.83
N THR A 91 -9.95 4.33 -3.23
CA THR A 91 -11.14 4.60 -2.40
C THR A 91 -11.11 3.75 -1.12
N ILE A 92 -10.93 2.43 -1.24
CA ILE A 92 -10.87 1.53 -0.08
C ILE A 92 -9.70 1.91 0.85
N ALA A 93 -8.53 2.22 0.30
CA ALA A 93 -7.37 2.63 1.08
C ALA A 93 -7.60 3.89 1.92
N LYS A 94 -8.33 4.86 1.36
CA LYS A 94 -8.61 6.14 2.00
C LYS A 94 -9.76 6.06 3.00
N ASP A 95 -10.85 5.43 2.62
CA ASP A 95 -12.11 5.53 3.37
C ASP A 95 -12.31 4.37 4.36
N ASP A 96 -11.78 3.19 4.03
CA ASP A 96 -12.09 1.95 4.77
C ASP A 96 -10.91 1.40 5.58
N CYS A 97 -9.72 1.34 4.97
CA CYS A 97 -8.57 0.64 5.55
C CYS A 97 -7.65 1.51 6.41
N GLU A 98 -7.86 2.82 6.45
CA GLU A 98 -7.10 3.70 7.35
C GLU A 98 -7.52 3.54 8.82
N ILE A 99 -8.80 3.25 9.07
CA ILE A 99 -9.37 3.02 10.40
C ILE A 99 -9.93 1.60 10.58
N CYS A 100 -9.58 0.68 9.68
CA CYS A 100 -9.92 -0.75 9.76
C CYS A 100 -11.43 -1.04 9.88
N VAL A 101 -12.28 -0.31 9.16
CA VAL A 101 -13.75 -0.43 9.28
C VAL A 101 -14.38 -1.38 8.27
N ASN A 102 -13.60 -1.93 7.34
CA ASN A 102 -14.11 -2.82 6.28
C ASN A 102 -13.37 -4.17 6.27
N VAL A 103 -14.09 -5.24 5.92
CA VAL A 103 -13.57 -6.61 5.83
C VAL A 103 -12.58 -6.82 4.69
N ALA A 104 -12.55 -5.90 3.73
CA ALA A 104 -11.51 -5.86 2.71
C ALA A 104 -10.11 -5.64 3.34
N CYS A 105 -10.05 -5.05 4.53
CA CYS A 105 -8.82 -4.70 5.23
C CYS A 105 -8.44 -5.84 6.20
N THR A 106 -7.23 -6.37 6.07
CA THR A 106 -6.71 -7.46 6.91
C THR A 106 -5.36 -7.09 7.51
N GLY A 107 -5.02 -7.60 8.69
CA GLY A 107 -3.81 -7.18 9.41
C GLY A 107 -4.01 -5.89 10.20
N CYS A 108 -5.27 -5.49 10.35
CA CYS A 108 -5.79 -5.01 11.63
C CYS A 108 -6.23 -6.26 12.43
#